data_AF-X6LT39-F1
#
_entry.id   AF-X6LT39-F1
#
_cell.length_a   1.000
_cell.length_b   1.000
_cell.length_c   1.000
_cell.angle_alpha   90.00
_cell.angle_beta   90.00
_cell.angle_gamma   90.00
#
_symmetry.space_group_name_H-M   'P 1'
#
loop_
_entity.id
_entity.type
_entity.pdbx_description
1 polymer ?
#
loop_
_entity_poly.entity_id
_entity_poly.type
_entity_poly.pdbx_seq_one_letter_code
_entity_poly.pdbx_strand_id
1 'polypeptide(L)'
;MVLACIMDHLVAGFPIIKESVIKDEEFSEVETEIIKQIKEIIESRVRPTVAQDGGDIIYKGFKDGTVYLELQGSCSGCPSSTITLKNGIENMLKYYVPEGSERKFLTGLIKALWDGYRRDISFQDHISNNNQLYLDHFAIIDLPSENSGKNNLEKIIKKLGFITAGHGYIAEKQNPFLWMRDKNHLDKNPKSCLPQVVLADFRLNELSTKLRLIVEKYAAFAKSIDNHKLEYFEELLAKGDAKVIPLYVEFLQDYLTSRP
;
A
#
# COMPACT_ATOMS: atom_id res chain seq x y z
N MET A 1 -42.95 16.78 -24.42
CA MET A 1 -41.48 16.89 -24.31
C MET A 1 -40.78 15.56 -24.07
N VAL A 2 -41.28 14.66 -23.22
CA VAL A 2 -40.67 13.33 -23.01
C VAL A 2 -40.81 12.42 -24.25
N LEU A 3 -41.94 12.49 -24.96
CA LEU A 3 -42.20 11.64 -26.13
C LEU A 3 -41.26 11.93 -27.32
N ALA A 4 -40.86 13.18 -27.50
CA ALA A 4 -39.93 13.60 -28.55
C ALA A 4 -38.51 13.03 -28.30
N CYS A 5 -38.01 13.11 -27.07
CA CYS A 5 -36.71 12.50 -26.73
C CYS A 5 -36.69 10.98 -26.89
N ILE A 6 -37.80 10.30 -26.63
CA ILE A 6 -37.89 8.84 -26.83
C ILE A 6 -37.87 8.52 -28.33
N MET A 7 -38.58 9.30 -29.17
CA MET A 7 -38.54 9.15 -30.63
C MET A 7 -37.15 9.43 -31.20
N ASP A 8 -36.49 10.49 -30.76
CA ASP A 8 -35.13 10.83 -31.21
C ASP A 8 -34.12 9.72 -30.87
N HIS A 9 -34.23 9.11 -29.68
CA HIS A 9 -33.38 7.98 -29.27
C HIS A 9 -33.60 6.73 -30.13
N LEU A 10 -34.86 6.41 -30.45
CA LEU A 10 -35.21 5.24 -31.26
C LEU A 10 -34.85 5.41 -32.74
N VAL A 11 -35.02 6.62 -33.29
CA VAL A 11 -34.68 6.94 -34.69
C VAL A 11 -33.15 6.99 -34.90
N ALA A 12 -32.40 7.46 -33.90
CA ALA A 12 -30.94 7.49 -33.96
C ALA A 12 -30.26 6.11 -33.81
N GLY A 13 -31.05 5.04 -33.59
CA GLY A 13 -30.54 3.67 -33.53
C GLY A 13 -29.69 3.38 -32.28
N PHE A 14 -29.84 4.18 -31.22
CA PHE A 14 -29.08 3.95 -29.99
C PHE A 14 -29.58 2.70 -29.25
N PRO A 15 -28.66 1.90 -28.66
CA PRO A 15 -29.04 0.68 -27.95
C PRO A 15 -30.01 1.00 -26.79
N ILE A 16 -31.11 0.26 -26.74
CA ILE A 16 -32.23 0.47 -25.81
C ILE A 16 -31.87 0.00 -24.39
N ILE A 17 -30.94 -0.95 -24.31
CA ILE A 17 -30.37 -1.49 -23.08
C ILE A 17 -28.86 -1.60 -23.35
N LYS A 18 -28.02 -1.01 -22.49
CA LYS A 18 -26.63 -1.47 -22.40
C LYS A 18 -26.70 -2.86 -21.78
N GLU A 19 -26.73 -3.89 -22.62
CA GLU A 19 -26.29 -5.19 -22.15
C GLU A 19 -24.90 -4.95 -21.57
N SER A 20 -24.78 -5.14 -20.25
CA SER A 20 -23.50 -5.43 -19.63
C SER A 20 -23.09 -6.80 -20.16
N VAL A 21 -22.69 -6.84 -21.42
CA VAL A 21 -21.72 -7.80 -21.88
C VAL A 21 -20.53 -7.50 -20.99
N ILE A 22 -20.32 -8.36 -20.01
CA ILE A 22 -18.99 -8.62 -19.48
C ILE A 22 -18.19 -8.98 -20.73
N LYS A 23 -17.66 -7.96 -21.40
CA LYS A 23 -16.63 -8.19 -22.41
C LYS A 23 -15.50 -8.76 -21.59
N ASP A 24 -15.11 -9.98 -21.94
CA ASP A 24 -13.82 -10.53 -21.58
C ASP A 24 -12.79 -9.44 -21.87
N GLU A 25 -12.42 -8.68 -20.84
CA GLU A 25 -11.19 -7.91 -20.87
C GLU A 25 -10.13 -8.99 -20.93
N GLU A 26 -9.64 -9.28 -22.14
CA GLU A 26 -8.36 -9.94 -22.32
C GLU A 26 -7.36 -9.11 -21.52
N PHE A 27 -7.04 -9.58 -20.32
CA PHE A 27 -5.99 -9.02 -19.50
C PHE A 27 -4.70 -9.15 -20.30
N SER A 28 -4.21 -8.05 -20.87
CA SER A 28 -2.92 -8.05 -21.56
C SER A 28 -1.83 -8.29 -20.52
N GLU A 29 -1.33 -9.53 -20.44
CA GLU A 29 -0.36 -9.94 -19.45
C GLU A 29 1.05 -9.47 -19.84
N VAL A 30 1.59 -8.53 -19.07
CA VAL A 30 3.05 -8.54 -18.84
C VAL A 30 3.29 -9.68 -17.87
N GLU A 31 3.90 -10.76 -18.36
CA GLU A 31 4.14 -11.97 -17.58
C GLU A 31 5.20 -11.68 -16.51
N THR A 32 4.75 -11.46 -15.28
CA THR A 32 5.62 -11.23 -14.12
C THR A 32 5.94 -12.55 -13.43
N GLU A 33 7.07 -12.63 -12.74
CA GLU A 33 7.50 -13.82 -11.96
C GLU A 33 6.42 -14.30 -10.98
N ILE A 34 5.61 -13.36 -10.50
CA ILE A 34 4.47 -13.56 -9.60
C ILE A 34 3.34 -14.29 -10.30
N ILE A 35 2.96 -13.84 -11.50
CA ILE A 35 1.92 -14.48 -12.30
C ILE A 35 2.35 -15.91 -12.63
N LYS A 36 3.64 -16.11 -12.93
CA LYS A 36 4.21 -17.44 -13.14
C LYS A 36 4.09 -18.33 -11.90
N GLN A 37 4.46 -17.81 -10.72
CA GLN A 37 4.30 -18.53 -9.45
C GLN A 37 2.83 -18.85 -9.15
N ILE A 38 1.92 -17.89 -9.31
CA ILE A 38 0.47 -18.09 -9.14
C ILE A 38 -0.02 -19.22 -10.06
N LYS A 39 0.30 -19.15 -11.36
CA LYS A 39 -0.07 -20.18 -12.34
C LYS A 39 0.51 -21.55 -11.97
N GLU A 40 1.77 -21.62 -11.54
CA GLU A 40 2.43 -22.86 -11.11
C GLU A 40 1.77 -23.48 -9.88
N ILE A 41 1.41 -22.68 -8.87
CA ILE A 41 0.70 -23.16 -7.67
C ILE A 41 -0.71 -23.65 -8.03
N ILE A 42 -1.39 -22.92 -8.92
CA ILE A 42 -2.72 -23.32 -9.39
C ILE A 42 -2.62 -24.68 -10.08
N GLU A 43 -1.69 -24.85 -11.02
CA GLU A 43 -1.59 -26.09 -11.80
C GLU A 43 -1.06 -27.26 -10.95
N SER A 44 -0.05 -27.05 -10.11
CA SER A 44 0.59 -28.11 -9.35
C SER A 44 -0.13 -28.52 -8.06
N ARG A 45 -0.96 -27.65 -7.49
CA ARG A 45 -1.57 -27.90 -6.16
C ARG A 45 -3.06 -27.65 -6.07
N VAL A 46 -3.56 -26.53 -6.62
CA VAL A 46 -4.98 -26.19 -6.49
C VAL A 46 -5.85 -27.04 -7.42
N ARG A 47 -5.48 -27.09 -8.70
CA ARG A 47 -6.24 -27.77 -9.75
C ARG A 47 -6.41 -29.27 -9.47
N PRO A 48 -5.40 -30.02 -8.98
CA PRO A 48 -5.58 -31.41 -8.57
C PRO A 48 -6.63 -31.59 -7.45
N THR A 49 -6.66 -30.71 -6.46
CA THR A 49 -7.64 -30.77 -5.37
C THR A 49 -9.05 -30.43 -5.85
N VAL A 50 -9.19 -29.41 -6.71
CA VAL A 50 -10.49 -29.03 -7.30
C VAL A 50 -11.02 -30.14 -8.23
N ALA A 51 -10.13 -30.78 -9.00
CA ALA A 51 -10.49 -31.89 -9.89
C ALA A 51 -10.94 -33.14 -9.13
N GLN A 52 -10.38 -33.42 -7.95
CA GLN A 52 -10.83 -34.50 -7.07
C GLN A 52 -12.29 -34.30 -6.61
N ASP A 53 -12.72 -33.05 -6.44
CA ASP A 53 -14.09 -32.67 -6.10
C ASP A 53 -15.01 -32.54 -7.34
N GLY A 54 -14.52 -32.90 -8.53
CA GLY A 54 -15.29 -32.87 -9.78
C GLY A 54 -15.49 -31.46 -10.36
N GLY A 55 -14.58 -30.52 -10.05
CA GLY A 55 -14.53 -29.19 -10.63
C GLY A 55 -13.30 -28.93 -11.50
N ASP A 56 -13.19 -27.72 -12.02
CA ASP A 56 -11.93 -27.18 -12.57
C ASP A 56 -11.75 -25.73 -12.12
N ILE A 57 -10.53 -25.20 -12.27
CA ILE A 57 -10.21 -23.82 -11.96
C ILE A 57 -9.40 -23.19 -13.09
N ILE A 58 -9.84 -22.02 -13.53
CA ILE A 58 -9.21 -21.25 -14.61
C ILE A 58 -8.70 -19.95 -14.02
N TYR A 59 -7.40 -19.69 -14.21
CA TYR A 59 -6.82 -18.38 -13.90
C TYR A 59 -7.33 -17.34 -14.90
N LYS A 60 -7.88 -16.23 -14.40
CA LYS A 60 -8.43 -15.14 -15.22
C LYS A 60 -7.59 -13.88 -15.21
N GLY A 61 -6.73 -13.70 -14.22
CA GLY A 61 -5.86 -12.54 -14.15
C GLY A 61 -5.41 -12.22 -12.73
N PHE A 62 -4.45 -11.30 -12.63
CA PHE A 62 -3.95 -10.78 -11.38
C PHE A 62 -3.89 -9.26 -11.46
N LYS A 63 -4.60 -8.59 -10.54
CA LYS A 63 -4.68 -7.13 -10.51
C LYS A 63 -4.76 -6.65 -9.08
N ASP A 64 -3.96 -5.64 -8.74
CA ASP A 64 -3.96 -4.97 -7.44
C ASP A 64 -3.87 -5.94 -6.24
N GLY A 65 -3.07 -7.02 -6.37
CA GLY A 65 -2.91 -8.04 -5.33
C GLY A 65 -4.09 -9.01 -5.20
N THR A 66 -5.06 -8.95 -6.12
CA THR A 66 -6.21 -9.85 -6.19
C THR A 66 -6.04 -10.81 -7.36
N VAL A 67 -6.12 -12.11 -7.05
CA VAL A 67 -6.12 -13.18 -8.05
C VAL A 67 -7.57 -13.44 -8.46
N TYR A 68 -7.84 -13.35 -9.76
CA TYR A 68 -9.13 -13.65 -10.35
C TYR A 68 -9.11 -15.08 -10.89
N LEU A 69 -10.01 -15.90 -10.37
CA LEU A 69 -10.16 -17.31 -10.72
C LEU A 69 -11.61 -17.57 -11.11
N GLU A 70 -11.82 -18.36 -12.15
CA GLU A 70 -13.12 -18.91 -12.49
C GLU A 70 -13.17 -20.37 -12.02
N LEU A 71 -14.18 -20.71 -11.23
CA LEU A 71 -14.44 -22.09 -10.81
C LEU A 71 -15.47 -22.72 -11.75
N GLN A 72 -15.19 -23.94 -12.22
CA GLN A 72 -16.07 -24.71 -13.09
C GLN A 72 -16.46 -26.05 -12.45
N GLY A 73 -17.48 -26.70 -13.01
CA GLY A 73 -17.96 -28.02 -12.58
C GLY A 73 -18.72 -28.01 -11.24
N SER A 74 -18.60 -29.08 -10.46
CA SER A 74 -19.37 -29.31 -9.22
C SER A 74 -19.18 -28.21 -8.16
N CYS A 75 -18.14 -27.39 -8.29
CA CYS A 75 -17.79 -26.32 -7.37
C CYS A 75 -18.53 -24.98 -7.62
N SER A 76 -19.29 -24.84 -8.72
CA SER A 76 -19.97 -23.58 -9.10
C SER A 76 -21.37 -23.42 -8.50
N GLY A 77 -21.98 -24.50 -7.98
CA GLY A 77 -23.41 -24.52 -7.60
C GLY A 77 -23.72 -24.74 -6.12
N CYS A 78 -22.74 -25.07 -5.27
CA CYS A 78 -22.96 -25.37 -3.84
C CYS A 78 -22.39 -24.27 -2.92
N PRO A 79 -23.24 -23.47 -2.24
CA PRO A 79 -22.79 -22.31 -1.46
C PRO A 79 -21.77 -22.64 -0.35
N SER A 80 -21.90 -23.79 0.31
CA SER A 80 -20.99 -24.22 1.39
C SER A 80 -19.63 -24.69 0.85
N SER A 81 -19.64 -25.41 -0.28
CA SER A 81 -18.41 -25.89 -0.93
C SER A 81 -17.63 -24.74 -1.55
N THR A 82 -18.30 -23.77 -2.18
CA THR A 82 -17.64 -22.60 -2.77
C THR A 82 -16.92 -21.75 -1.73
N ILE A 83 -17.51 -21.55 -0.53
CA ILE A 83 -16.87 -20.80 0.56
C ILE A 83 -15.63 -21.54 1.08
N THR A 84 -15.73 -22.85 1.32
CA THR A 84 -14.64 -23.66 1.87
C THR A 84 -13.46 -23.75 0.90
N LEU A 85 -13.77 -23.99 -0.38
CA LEU A 85 -12.78 -24.09 -1.45
C LEU A 85 -12.10 -22.73 -1.69
N LYS A 86 -12.87 -21.64 -1.76
CA LYS A 86 -12.33 -20.28 -1.87
C LYS A 86 -11.35 -19.98 -0.74
N ASN A 87 -11.71 -20.29 0.51
CA ASN A 87 -10.84 -20.05 1.67
C ASN A 87 -9.56 -20.91 1.62
N GLY A 88 -9.67 -22.16 1.19
CA GLY A 88 -8.51 -23.05 1.02
C GLY A 88 -7.53 -22.54 -0.05
N ILE A 89 -8.04 -22.14 -1.21
CA ILE A 89 -7.27 -21.57 -2.32
C ILE A 89 -6.61 -20.26 -1.90
N GLU A 90 -7.37 -19.38 -1.25
CA GLU A 90 -6.87 -18.09 -0.77
C GLU A 90 -5.73 -18.29 0.25
N ASN A 91 -5.87 -19.22 1.19
CA ASN A 91 -4.82 -19.52 2.16
C ASN A 91 -3.56 -20.14 1.50
N MET A 92 -3.75 -21.01 0.51
CA MET A 92 -2.64 -21.63 -0.23
C MET A 92 -1.87 -20.59 -1.06
N LEU A 93 -2.59 -19.73 -1.79
CA LEU A 93 -1.97 -18.65 -2.57
C LEU A 93 -1.27 -17.63 -1.65
N LYS A 94 -1.85 -17.28 -0.49
CA LYS A 94 -1.17 -16.42 0.50
C LYS A 94 0.10 -17.04 1.07
N TYR A 95 0.12 -18.37 1.22
CA TYR A 95 1.28 -19.08 1.75
C TYR A 95 2.44 -19.14 0.74
N TYR A 96 2.14 -19.41 -0.53
CA TYR A 96 3.16 -19.62 -1.57
C TYR A 96 3.47 -18.36 -2.39
N VAL A 97 2.57 -17.36 -2.42
CA VAL A 97 2.76 -16.07 -3.09
C VAL A 97 2.71 -14.95 -2.03
N PRO A 98 3.78 -14.78 -1.24
CA PRO A 98 3.85 -13.79 -0.18
C PRO A 98 3.98 -12.34 -0.68
N GLU A 99 3.73 -12.06 -1.96
CA GLU A 99 3.57 -10.69 -2.49
C GLU A 99 2.64 -9.81 -1.67
N GLY A 100 1.74 -10.43 -0.90
CA GLY A 100 0.87 -9.74 0.04
C GLY A 100 1.50 -9.33 1.38
N SER A 101 2.66 -9.82 1.81
CA SER A 101 3.20 -9.50 3.15
C SER A 101 3.88 -8.14 3.20
N GLU A 102 4.77 -7.81 2.25
CA GLU A 102 5.48 -6.52 2.18
C GLU A 102 4.52 -5.34 1.85
N ARG A 103 3.56 -5.54 0.94
CA ARG A 103 2.60 -4.49 0.58
C ARG A 103 1.52 -4.29 1.64
N LYS A 104 0.98 -5.36 2.26
CA LYS A 104 0.07 -5.22 3.42
C LYS A 104 0.81 -4.67 4.64
N PHE A 105 2.11 -4.96 4.78
CA PHE A 105 2.99 -4.38 5.78
C PHE A 105 3.08 -2.86 5.66
N LEU A 106 3.51 -2.35 4.50
CA LEU A 106 3.68 -0.92 4.32
C LEU A 106 2.33 -0.20 4.40
N THR A 107 1.27 -0.81 3.85
CA THR A 107 -0.10 -0.31 4.05
C THR A 107 -0.49 -0.29 5.55
N GLY A 108 -0.10 -1.31 6.31
CA GLY A 108 -0.37 -1.44 7.76
C GLY A 108 0.43 -0.47 8.63
N LEU A 109 1.73 -0.28 8.36
CA LEU A 109 2.59 0.73 9.00
C LEU A 109 2.02 2.12 8.77
N ILE A 110 1.69 2.44 7.53
CA ILE A 110 1.16 3.73 7.14
C ILE A 110 -0.23 3.93 7.78
N LYS A 111 -1.07 2.90 7.81
CA LYS A 111 -2.34 2.94 8.51
C LYS A 111 -2.17 3.13 10.02
N ALA A 112 -1.19 2.49 10.64
CA ALA A 112 -0.89 2.66 12.07
C ALA A 112 -0.39 4.07 12.39
N LEU A 113 0.45 4.66 11.52
CA LEU A 113 0.87 6.06 11.61
C LEU A 113 -0.35 6.99 11.46
N TRP A 114 -1.22 6.72 10.48
CA TRP A 114 -2.45 7.47 10.24
C TRP A 114 -3.44 7.37 11.41
N ASP A 115 -3.68 6.18 11.94
CA ASP A 115 -4.56 5.92 13.08
C ASP A 115 -3.97 6.49 14.38
N GLY A 116 -2.65 6.56 14.50
CA GLY A 116 -1.94 7.31 15.52
C GLY A 116 -2.23 8.81 15.44
N TYR A 117 -2.01 9.41 14.27
CA TYR A 117 -2.26 10.82 14.01
C TYR A 117 -3.73 11.22 14.16
N ARG A 118 -4.66 10.37 13.72
CA ARG A 118 -6.11 10.66 13.73
C ARG A 118 -6.71 10.63 15.13
N ARG A 119 -6.10 9.93 16.10
CA ARG A 119 -6.58 9.90 17.48
C ARG A 119 -6.59 11.29 18.14
N ASP A 120 -5.74 12.21 17.67
CA ASP A 120 -5.61 13.56 18.23
C ASP A 120 -6.45 14.62 17.51
N ILE A 121 -7.19 14.26 16.44
CA ILE A 121 -7.97 15.22 15.65
C ILE A 121 -9.45 14.83 15.67
N SER A 122 -10.30 15.74 16.15
CA SER A 122 -11.77 15.67 16.09
C SER A 122 -12.33 15.84 14.67
N PHE A 123 -11.64 15.34 13.64
CA PHE A 123 -12.06 15.37 12.24
C PHE A 123 -12.78 14.06 11.89
N GLN A 124 -14.04 13.92 12.31
CA GLN A 124 -14.82 12.73 11.95
C GLN A 124 -15.89 12.94 10.87
N ASP A 125 -16.47 14.11 10.65
CA ASP A 125 -17.81 14.09 10.05
C ASP A 125 -18.02 14.67 8.64
N HIS A 126 -16.97 15.02 7.88
CA HIS A 126 -17.17 15.73 6.59
C HIS A 126 -16.63 15.06 5.32
N ILE A 127 -16.02 13.88 5.41
CA ILE A 127 -15.64 13.10 4.21
C ILE A 127 -16.60 11.91 4.09
N SER A 128 -17.88 12.22 3.91
CA SER A 128 -18.97 11.26 3.68
C SER A 128 -19.44 11.29 2.22
N ASN A 129 -18.50 11.24 1.28
CA ASN A 129 -18.83 10.87 -0.08
C ASN A 129 -18.42 9.41 -0.25
N ASN A 130 -19.35 8.55 -0.68
CA ASN A 130 -19.26 7.08 -0.88
C ASN A 130 -18.08 6.56 -1.76
N ASN A 131 -17.03 7.33 -1.95
CA ASN A 131 -15.82 6.95 -2.64
C ASN A 131 -14.79 6.38 -1.67
N GLN A 132 -14.19 5.26 -2.08
CA GLN A 132 -13.03 4.68 -1.41
C GLN A 132 -11.89 5.70 -1.38
N LEU A 133 -11.43 6.06 -0.17
CA LEU A 133 -10.30 6.95 0.03
C LEU A 133 -8.99 6.18 -0.16
N TYR A 134 -8.12 6.73 -1.00
CA TYR A 134 -6.76 6.23 -1.20
C TYR A 134 -5.80 7.22 -0.54
N LEU A 135 -4.94 6.72 0.34
CA LEU A 135 -3.88 7.53 0.89
C LEU A 135 -2.80 7.68 -0.18
N ASP A 136 -2.64 8.90 -0.69
CA ASP A 136 -1.69 9.23 -1.77
C ASP A 136 -0.28 9.45 -1.23
N HIS A 137 -0.17 10.18 -0.12
CA HIS A 137 1.09 10.43 0.58
C HIS A 137 0.85 10.77 2.05
N PHE A 138 1.90 10.68 2.84
CA PHE A 138 1.96 11.26 4.18
C PHE A 138 3.28 12.01 4.36
N ALA A 139 3.26 13.03 5.21
CA ALA A 139 4.41 13.88 5.46
C ALA A 139 4.88 13.74 6.91
N ILE A 140 6.19 13.57 7.10
CA ILE A 140 6.84 13.61 8.40
C ILE A 140 7.74 14.85 8.42
N ILE A 141 7.53 15.69 9.43
CA ILE A 141 8.39 16.83 9.74
C ILE A 141 9.07 16.52 11.07
N ASP A 142 10.39 16.59 11.09
CA ASP A 142 11.17 16.30 12.29
C ASP A 142 12.08 17.47 12.68
N LEU A 143 12.54 17.47 13.93
CA LEU A 143 13.53 18.44 14.41
C LEU A 143 14.93 18.00 13.98
N PRO A 144 15.68 18.79 13.20
CA PRO A 144 17.01 18.39 12.78
C PRO A 144 18.01 18.42 13.95
N SER A 145 18.80 17.35 14.08
CA SER A 145 19.93 17.26 15.00
C SER A 145 20.97 16.28 14.45
N GLU A 146 22.00 15.95 15.22
CA GLU A 146 22.93 14.85 14.87
C GLU A 146 22.20 13.50 14.72
N ASN A 147 21.26 13.23 15.65
CA ASN A 147 20.55 11.96 15.74
C ASN A 147 19.14 11.99 15.12
N SER A 148 18.69 13.17 14.67
CA SER A 148 17.34 13.34 14.16
C SER A 148 17.21 14.23 12.93
N GLY A 149 16.03 14.26 12.33
CA GLY A 149 15.75 15.00 11.11
C GLY A 149 15.62 14.11 9.87
N LYS A 150 15.32 14.76 8.76
CA LYS A 150 15.01 14.19 7.44
C LYS A 150 16.02 13.16 6.98
N ASN A 151 17.31 13.41 7.14
CA ASN A 151 18.35 12.49 6.65
C ASN A 151 18.35 11.16 7.43
N ASN A 152 18.04 11.20 8.72
CA ASN A 152 17.94 10.01 9.55
C ASN A 152 16.64 9.26 9.25
N LEU A 153 15.53 9.97 9.08
CA LEU A 153 14.28 9.39 8.57
C LEU A 153 14.43 8.74 7.19
N GLU A 154 15.16 9.38 6.27
CA GLU A 154 15.41 8.82 4.94
C GLU A 154 16.16 7.49 5.01
N LYS A 155 17.13 7.34 5.92
CA LYS A 155 17.84 6.06 6.14
C LYS A 155 16.88 4.98 6.62
N ILE A 156 16.02 5.30 7.59
CA ILE A 156 14.99 4.38 8.10
C ILE A 156 14.09 3.95 6.93
N ILE A 157 13.45 4.90 6.27
CA ILE A 157 12.48 4.63 5.20
C ILE A 157 13.12 3.89 4.00
N LYS A 158 14.40 4.11 3.68
CA LYS A 158 15.12 3.31 2.65
C LYS A 158 15.19 1.83 2.97
N LYS A 159 15.35 1.46 4.25
CA LYS A 159 15.39 0.06 4.69
C LYS A 159 14.05 -0.65 4.55
N LEU A 160 12.97 0.11 4.38
CA LEU A 160 11.63 -0.39 4.04
C LEU A 160 11.42 -0.62 2.55
N GLY A 161 12.43 -0.43 1.70
CA GLY A 161 12.32 -0.58 0.26
C GLY A 161 11.84 0.68 -0.48
N PHE A 162 11.77 1.83 0.19
CA PHE A 162 11.52 3.09 -0.49
C PHE A 162 12.80 3.67 -1.10
N ILE A 163 12.65 4.36 -2.23
CA ILE A 163 13.71 5.12 -2.87
C ILE A 163 13.34 6.60 -2.92
N THR A 164 14.35 7.45 -2.89
CA THR A 164 14.20 8.90 -3.05
C THR A 164 13.79 9.18 -4.48
N ALA A 165 12.59 9.73 -4.65
CA ALA A 165 12.01 10.03 -5.95
C ALA A 165 12.34 11.44 -6.42
N GLY A 166 12.58 12.37 -5.49
CA GLY A 166 13.00 13.72 -5.81
C GLY A 166 13.06 14.64 -4.61
N HIS A 167 13.41 15.89 -4.90
CA HIS A 167 13.55 16.97 -3.92
C HIS A 167 12.71 18.15 -4.36
N GLY A 168 12.13 18.84 -3.38
CA GLY A 168 11.28 19.99 -3.61
C GLY A 168 11.54 21.09 -2.60
N TYR A 169 11.00 22.26 -2.91
CA TYR A 169 11.10 23.43 -2.06
C TYR A 169 9.78 24.19 -2.11
N ILE A 170 9.17 24.40 -0.95
CA ILE A 170 7.96 25.23 -0.84
C ILE A 170 8.40 26.64 -0.54
N ALA A 171 8.37 27.56 -1.51
CA ALA A 171 8.95 28.90 -1.37
C ALA A 171 8.29 29.73 -0.26
N GLU A 172 6.96 29.64 -0.13
CA GLU A 172 6.18 30.36 0.89
C GLU A 172 6.48 29.89 2.32
N LYS A 173 6.75 28.59 2.48
CA LYS A 173 7.15 27.98 3.75
C LYS A 173 8.68 27.93 3.92
N GLN A 174 9.39 28.29 2.85
CA GLN A 174 10.83 28.18 2.64
C GLN A 174 11.40 26.82 3.11
N ASN A 175 10.65 25.74 2.93
CA ASN A 175 10.96 24.44 3.53
C ASN A 175 11.43 23.44 2.46
N PRO A 176 12.69 22.98 2.49
CA PRO A 176 13.18 21.93 1.60
C PRO A 176 12.71 20.55 2.06
N PHE A 177 12.08 19.81 1.17
CA PHE A 177 11.60 18.46 1.42
C PHE A 177 12.13 17.49 0.37
N LEU A 178 12.09 16.20 0.69
CA LEU A 178 12.24 15.13 -0.29
C LEU A 178 10.99 14.26 -0.25
N TRP A 179 10.69 13.59 -1.35
CA TRP A 179 9.65 12.57 -1.37
C TRP A 179 10.23 11.24 -1.84
N MET A 180 9.69 10.18 -1.27
CA MET A 180 10.13 8.81 -1.48
C MET A 180 8.96 7.96 -1.98
N ARG A 181 9.27 6.98 -2.82
CA ARG A 181 8.29 6.03 -3.38
C ARG A 181 8.79 4.60 -3.20
N ASP A 182 7.88 3.65 -3.17
CA ASP A 182 8.22 2.23 -3.17
C ASP A 182 9.03 1.86 -4.43
N LYS A 183 10.15 1.16 -4.25
CA LYS A 183 11.02 0.72 -5.34
C LYS A 183 10.36 -0.29 -6.28
N ASN A 184 9.38 -1.04 -5.79
CA ASN A 184 8.77 -2.16 -6.53
C ASN A 184 7.61 -1.73 -7.45
N HIS A 185 7.16 -0.47 -7.37
CA HIS A 185 5.93 0.01 -8.03
C HIS A 185 6.13 1.33 -8.79
N LEU A 186 7.30 1.51 -9.42
CA LEU A 186 7.66 2.77 -10.10
C LEU A 186 6.79 3.08 -11.33
N ASP A 187 6.39 2.05 -12.08
CA ASP A 187 5.63 2.20 -13.34
C ASP A 187 4.13 1.88 -13.20
N LYS A 188 3.67 1.62 -11.97
CA LYS A 188 2.27 1.27 -11.71
C LYS A 188 1.42 2.50 -11.44
N ASN A 189 0.10 2.35 -11.61
CA ASN A 189 -0.85 3.42 -11.31
C ASN A 189 -0.71 3.86 -9.83
N PRO A 190 -0.68 5.16 -9.50
CA PRO A 190 -0.54 5.63 -8.11
C PRO A 190 -1.54 5.01 -7.13
N LYS A 191 -2.78 4.71 -7.58
CA LYS A 191 -3.79 4.02 -6.77
C LYS A 191 -3.46 2.57 -6.45
N SER A 192 -2.56 1.97 -7.23
CA SER A 192 -2.01 0.62 -7.07
C SER A 192 -0.63 0.61 -6.41
N CYS A 193 -0.13 1.77 -5.95
CA CYS A 193 1.13 1.91 -5.27
C CYS A 193 0.94 2.13 -3.77
N LEU A 194 2.02 1.97 -3.00
CA LEU A 194 2.05 2.45 -1.63
C LEU A 194 2.11 3.99 -1.63
N PRO A 195 1.55 4.65 -0.60
CA PRO A 195 1.61 6.09 -0.50
C PRO A 195 3.05 6.58 -0.45
N GLN A 196 3.26 7.75 -1.05
CA GLN A 196 4.57 8.39 -1.02
C GLN A 196 4.87 8.90 0.40
N VAL A 197 6.16 8.90 0.75
CA VAL A 197 6.63 9.45 2.03
C VAL A 197 7.30 10.79 1.75
N VAL A 198 6.79 11.86 2.34
CA VAL A 198 7.38 13.19 2.25
C VAL A 198 8.12 13.49 3.54
N LEU A 199 9.41 13.81 3.45
CA LEU A 199 10.25 14.11 4.62
C LEU A 199 10.74 15.55 4.56
N ALA A 200 10.62 16.27 5.66
CA ALA A 200 11.13 17.64 5.81
C ALA A 200 11.70 17.87 7.23
N ASP A 201 12.56 18.88 7.35
CA ASP A 201 13.06 19.33 8.64
C ASP A 201 12.33 20.59 9.10
N PHE A 202 12.20 20.76 10.41
CA PHE A 202 11.80 22.02 11.00
C PHE A 202 12.89 23.08 10.79
N ARG A 203 12.47 24.31 10.47
CA ARG A 203 13.39 25.39 10.10
C ARG A 203 13.97 26.12 11.32
N LEU A 204 15.03 25.57 11.89
CA LEU A 204 15.72 26.19 13.04
C LEU A 204 16.29 27.58 12.74
N ASN A 205 16.72 27.83 11.50
CA ASN A 205 17.38 29.08 11.12
C ASN A 205 16.46 30.31 11.11
N GLU A 206 15.14 30.11 11.08
CA GLU A 206 14.16 31.21 11.13
C GLU A 206 13.78 31.61 12.55
N LEU A 207 14.16 30.79 13.52
CA LEU A 207 13.88 31.08 14.91
C LEU A 207 14.84 32.16 15.41
N SER A 208 14.34 33.03 16.29
CA SER A 208 15.21 33.90 17.08
C SER A 208 16.25 33.05 17.83
N THR A 209 17.43 33.61 18.10
CA THR A 209 18.53 32.90 18.78
C THR A 209 18.07 32.19 20.06
N LYS A 210 17.23 32.84 20.87
CA LYS A 210 16.72 32.27 22.12
C LYS A 210 15.82 31.04 21.86
N LEU A 211 14.90 31.13 20.91
CA LEU A 211 14.01 30.00 20.56
C LEU A 211 14.79 28.87 19.92
N ARG A 212 15.74 29.19 19.03
CA ARG A 212 16.63 28.23 18.39
C ARG A 212 17.39 27.41 19.43
N LEU A 213 18.02 28.04 20.42
CA LEU A 213 18.76 27.34 21.47
C LEU A 213 17.87 26.40 22.30
N ILE A 214 16.62 26.79 22.55
CA ILE A 214 15.65 25.92 23.22
C ILE A 214 15.37 24.70 22.35
N VAL A 215 15.02 24.89 21.08
CA VAL A 215 14.69 23.79 20.17
C VAL A 215 15.89 22.88 19.93
N GLU A 216 17.10 23.42 19.77
CA GLU A 216 18.33 22.64 19.64
C GLU A 216 18.60 21.79 20.88
N LYS A 217 18.37 22.34 22.09
CA LYS A 217 18.47 21.58 23.34
C LYS A 217 17.47 20.43 23.40
N TYR A 218 16.22 20.64 22.96
CA TYR A 218 15.23 19.56 22.89
C TYR A 218 15.58 18.52 21.82
N ALA A 219 16.03 18.96 20.64
CA ALA A 219 16.40 18.09 19.54
C ALA A 219 17.60 17.18 19.88
N ALA A 220 18.53 17.67 20.71
CA ALA A 220 19.69 16.91 21.18
C ALA A 220 19.34 15.70 22.07
N PHE A 221 18.12 15.61 22.63
CA PHE A 221 17.67 14.43 23.36
C PHE A 221 17.26 13.27 22.44
N ALA A 222 17.20 13.48 21.12
CA ALA A 222 16.90 12.41 20.18
C ALA A 222 17.93 11.28 20.30
N LYS A 223 17.43 10.05 20.43
CA LYS A 223 18.26 8.85 20.46
C LYS A 223 18.84 8.60 19.07
N SER A 224 20.08 8.15 19.02
CA SER A 224 20.69 7.69 17.77
C SER A 224 19.93 6.48 17.22
N ILE A 225 19.92 6.35 15.90
CA ILE A 225 19.35 5.19 15.21
C ILE A 225 20.20 3.96 15.55
N ASP A 226 19.55 2.90 16.01
CA ASP A 226 20.16 1.58 16.16
C ASP A 226 20.29 0.91 14.78
N ASN A 227 21.46 1.07 14.15
CA ASN A 227 21.72 0.54 12.82
C ASN A 227 21.71 -0.99 12.79
N HIS A 228 22.08 -1.67 13.88
CA HIS A 228 22.04 -3.13 13.94
C HIS A 228 20.60 -3.65 13.92
N LYS A 229 19.67 -2.97 14.60
CA LYS A 229 18.23 -3.27 14.48
C LYS A 229 17.72 -3.04 13.06
N LEU A 230 18.12 -1.95 12.41
CA LEU A 230 17.72 -1.69 11.02
C LEU A 230 18.22 -2.75 10.04
N GLU A 231 19.46 -3.20 10.18
CA GLU A 231 20.03 -4.30 9.38
C GLU A 231 19.27 -5.61 9.64
N TYR A 232 19.00 -5.92 10.91
CA TYR A 232 18.20 -7.08 11.28
C TYR A 232 16.80 -7.05 10.66
N PHE A 233 16.14 -5.88 10.64
CA PHE A 233 14.84 -5.73 10.00
C PHE A 233 14.89 -5.92 8.48
N GLU A 234 15.92 -5.39 7.82
CA GLU A 234 16.14 -5.60 6.38
C GLU A 234 16.32 -7.09 6.05
N GLU A 235 17.07 -7.83 6.88
CA GLU A 235 17.21 -9.29 6.71
C GLU A 235 15.88 -10.04 6.87
N LEU A 236 15.07 -9.67 7.87
CA LEU A 236 13.77 -10.28 8.08
C LEU A 236 12.80 -9.97 6.92
N LEU A 237 12.82 -8.72 6.42
CA LEU A 237 12.05 -8.32 5.24
C LEU A 237 12.47 -9.14 4.00
N ALA A 238 13.77 -9.31 3.77
CA ALA A 238 14.29 -10.11 2.66
C ALA A 238 13.88 -11.59 2.74
N LYS A 239 13.69 -12.12 3.97
CA LYS A 239 13.20 -13.47 4.22
C LYS A 239 11.67 -13.59 4.19
N GLY A 240 10.94 -12.47 4.03
CA GLY A 240 9.48 -12.44 4.08
C GLY A 240 8.90 -12.70 5.47
N ASP A 241 9.66 -12.53 6.56
CA ASP A 241 9.17 -12.77 7.93
C ASP A 241 8.25 -11.65 8.39
N ALA A 242 6.95 -11.94 8.48
CA ALA A 242 5.92 -10.99 8.89
C ALA A 242 6.09 -10.45 10.33
N LYS A 243 6.93 -11.06 11.18
CA LYS A 243 7.20 -10.55 12.54
C LYS A 243 7.99 -9.25 12.57
N VAL A 244 8.71 -8.92 11.49
CA VAL A 244 9.43 -7.65 11.38
C VAL A 244 8.50 -6.44 11.45
N ILE A 245 7.25 -6.64 11.06
CA ILE A 245 6.24 -5.59 10.88
C ILE A 245 5.98 -4.79 12.18
N PRO A 246 5.49 -5.41 13.27
CA PRO A 246 5.26 -4.69 14.52
C PRO A 246 6.55 -4.14 15.14
N LEU A 247 7.68 -4.86 14.99
CA LEU A 247 8.97 -4.42 15.52
C LEU A 247 9.45 -3.12 14.85
N TYR A 248 9.23 -2.99 13.54
CA TYR A 248 9.59 -1.78 12.80
C TYR A 248 8.70 -0.60 13.16
N VAL A 249 7.40 -0.83 13.33
CA VAL A 249 6.44 0.20 13.76
C VAL A 249 6.85 0.77 15.11
N GLU A 250 7.09 -0.11 16.09
CA GLU A 250 7.55 0.26 17.42
C GLU A 250 8.87 1.02 17.36
N PHE A 251 9.84 0.54 16.57
CA PHE A 251 11.11 1.22 16.36
C PHE A 251 10.95 2.65 15.80
N LEU A 252 10.10 2.84 14.79
CA LEU A 252 9.87 4.17 14.20
C LEU A 252 9.12 5.09 15.17
N GLN A 253 8.14 4.56 15.91
CA GLN A 253 7.42 5.31 16.94
C GLN A 253 8.39 5.76 18.04
N ASP A 254 9.18 4.83 18.59
CA ASP A 254 10.20 5.11 19.59
C ASP A 254 11.19 6.16 19.12
N TYR A 255 11.59 6.11 17.85
CA TYR A 255 12.47 7.13 17.25
C TYR A 255 11.80 8.52 17.26
N LEU A 256 10.58 8.61 16.72
CA LEU A 256 9.82 9.86 16.60
C LEU A 256 9.45 10.46 17.97
N THR A 257 9.21 9.61 18.97
CA THR A 257 8.83 10.01 20.33
C THR A 257 9.97 9.87 21.34
N SER A 258 11.22 9.72 20.88
CA SER A 258 12.38 9.53 21.77
C SER A 258 12.71 10.75 22.64
N ARG A 259 12.11 11.90 22.31
CA ARG A 259 12.35 13.17 22.98
C ARG A 259 11.41 13.33 24.19
N PRO A 260 11.90 13.85 25.32
CA PRO A 260 11.13 14.09 26.52
C PRO A 260 10.15 15.27 26.38
#